data_AF-R6ZUG7-F1
#
_entry.id   AF-R6ZUG7-F1
#
_cell.length_a   1.000
_cell.length_b   1.000
_cell.length_c   1.000
_cell.angle_alpha   90.00
_cell.angle_beta   90.00
_cell.angle_gamma   90.00
#
_symmetry.space_group_name_H-M   'P 1'
#
loop_
_entity.id
_entity.type
_entity.pdbx_description
1 polymer ?
#
loop_
_entity_poly.entity_id
_entity_poly.type
_entity_poly.pdbx_seq_one_letter_code
_entity_poly.pdbx_strand_id
1 'polypeptide(L)'
;MIACQIAPGLNREFLSEEWDNLIPKKEWYGVVEEAQDMVCEDAEVQIQGYDIDDEVLKMARANAALAGVEDKIHFQRRDIINFSSPKKYGFVVSNPPYGERLSDKKQMEMLYRSIGQILKENDTWSFFLLSGYEEAQKMIGKKADKNRKIYNGMMKTYLYQYMGIKPPRRPAKDQQK
;
A
#
# COMPACT_ATOMS: atom_id res chain seq x y z
N MET A 1 3.02 2.80 -9.48
CA MET A 1 2.28 3.86 -10.20
C MET A 1 2.54 5.22 -9.58
N ILE A 2 2.10 5.51 -8.34
CA ILE A 2 2.27 6.85 -7.72
C ILE A 2 3.71 7.36 -7.79
N ALA A 3 4.70 6.55 -7.37
CA ALA A 3 6.11 6.96 -7.39
C ALA A 3 6.64 7.19 -8.82
N CYS A 4 6.13 6.45 -9.79
CA CYS A 4 6.49 6.54 -11.21
C CYS A 4 5.61 7.55 -11.96
N GLN A 5 4.75 8.30 -11.26
CA GLN A 5 3.81 9.27 -11.85
C GLN A 5 2.91 8.70 -12.96
N ILE A 6 2.68 7.39 -12.98
CA ILE A 6 1.82 6.74 -13.98
C ILE A 6 0.36 7.12 -13.69
N ALA A 7 -0.28 7.80 -14.64
CA ALA A 7 -1.68 8.15 -14.54
C ALA A 7 -2.56 6.88 -14.47
N PRO A 8 -3.54 6.80 -13.54
CA PRO A 8 -4.37 5.61 -13.38
C PRO A 8 -5.31 5.34 -14.57
N GLY A 9 -5.55 6.36 -15.40
CA GLY A 9 -6.36 6.26 -16.61
C GLY A 9 -5.59 5.84 -17.86
N LEU A 10 -4.26 5.73 -17.80
CA LEU A 10 -3.42 5.65 -19.00
C LEU A 10 -3.66 4.39 -19.85
N ASN A 11 -3.98 3.26 -19.21
CA ASN A 11 -4.17 1.97 -19.87
C ASN A 11 -5.64 1.54 -19.90
N ARG A 12 -6.57 2.50 -20.02
CA ARG A 12 -8.00 2.25 -20.11
C ARG A 12 -8.69 3.32 -20.92
N GLU A 13 -9.90 3.00 -21.35
CA GLU A 13 -10.76 3.91 -22.09
C GLU A 13 -11.86 4.48 -21.17
N PHE A 14 -12.37 5.63 -21.57
CA PHE A 14 -13.49 6.33 -20.96
C PHE A 14 -14.61 6.52 -21.97
N LEU A 15 -15.87 6.32 -21.55
CA LEU A 15 -17.05 6.46 -22.43
C LEU A 15 -17.12 7.82 -23.15
N SER A 16 -16.63 8.89 -22.51
CA SER A 16 -16.62 10.25 -23.05
C SER A 16 -15.62 10.47 -24.19
N GLU A 17 -14.72 9.52 -24.46
CA GLU A 17 -13.81 9.56 -25.61
C GLU A 17 -14.54 9.47 -26.95
N GLU A 18 -15.75 8.87 -26.95
CA GLU A 18 -16.59 8.72 -28.13
C GLU A 18 -17.55 9.91 -28.33
N TRP A 19 -17.58 10.89 -27.42
CA TRP A 19 -18.50 12.03 -27.47
C TRP A 19 -17.99 13.13 -28.40
N ASP A 20 -17.94 12.83 -29.69
CA ASP A 20 -17.40 13.68 -30.76
C ASP A 20 -18.12 15.06 -30.86
N ASN A 21 -19.32 15.17 -30.31
CA ASN A 21 -20.11 16.40 -30.28
C ASN A 21 -19.79 17.32 -29.08
N LEU A 22 -19.02 16.86 -28.09
CA LEU A 22 -18.71 17.62 -26.87
C LEU A 22 -17.21 17.88 -26.72
N ILE A 23 -16.37 16.87 -26.95
CA ILE A 23 -14.92 16.97 -26.74
C ILE A 23 -14.23 16.53 -28.04
N PRO A 24 -13.47 17.42 -28.70
CA PRO A 24 -12.69 17.03 -29.86
C PRO A 24 -11.65 15.95 -29.52
N LYS A 25 -11.51 14.91 -30.37
CA LYS A 25 -10.54 13.81 -30.15
C LYS A 25 -9.10 14.28 -29.90
N LYS A 26 -8.70 15.41 -30.49
CA LYS A 26 -7.38 16.01 -30.27
C LYS A 26 -7.10 16.35 -28.80
N GLU A 27 -8.12 16.71 -28.02
CA GLU A 27 -7.94 17.05 -26.60
C GLU A 27 -7.67 15.77 -25.80
N TRP A 28 -8.33 14.66 -26.14
CA TRP A 28 -8.02 13.33 -25.59
C TRP A 28 -6.60 12.89 -25.91
N TYR A 29 -6.16 13.05 -27.16
CA TYR A 29 -4.78 12.73 -27.53
C TYR A 29 -3.76 13.59 -26.76
N GLY A 30 -4.03 14.89 -26.62
CA GLY A 30 -3.15 15.79 -25.87
C GLY A 30 -2.99 15.40 -24.40
N VAL A 31 -4.09 15.05 -23.70
CA VAL A 31 -3.98 14.64 -22.29
C VAL A 31 -3.35 13.26 -22.11
N VAL A 32 -3.49 12.36 -23.09
CA VAL A 32 -2.78 11.06 -23.08
C VAL A 32 -1.29 11.27 -23.28
N GLU A 33 -0.89 12.13 -24.23
CA GLU A 33 0.51 12.50 -24.48
C GLU A 33 1.12 13.16 -23.23
N GLU A 34 0.44 14.14 -22.63
CA GLU A 34 0.88 14.75 -21.36
C GLU A 34 1.06 13.71 -20.24
N ALA A 35 0.12 12.77 -20.12
CA ALA A 35 0.20 11.71 -19.12
C ALA A 35 1.37 10.74 -19.37
N GLN A 36 1.71 10.47 -20.63
CA GLN A 36 2.87 9.67 -21.01
C GLN A 36 4.18 10.39 -20.68
N ASP A 37 4.27 11.69 -20.99
CA ASP A 37 5.45 12.52 -20.72
C ASP A 37 5.75 12.67 -19.23
N MET A 38 4.73 12.60 -18.36
CA MET A 38 4.90 12.65 -16.91
C MET A 38 5.47 11.35 -16.30
N VAL A 39 5.46 10.23 -17.02
CA VAL A 39 5.90 8.94 -16.47
C VAL A 39 7.39 9.00 -16.09
N CYS A 40 7.68 8.64 -14.85
CA CYS A 40 9.02 8.59 -14.28
C CYS A 40 9.46 7.13 -14.13
N GLU A 41 10.13 6.61 -15.17
CA GLU A 41 10.62 5.23 -15.23
C GLU A 41 11.80 4.97 -14.26
N ASP A 42 12.57 6.01 -13.96
CA ASP A 42 13.77 6.01 -13.12
C ASP A 42 13.47 6.21 -11.63
N ALA A 43 12.19 6.21 -11.22
CA ALA A 43 11.79 6.32 -9.83
C ALA A 43 12.45 5.25 -8.95
N GLU A 44 13.36 5.67 -8.07
CA GLU A 44 14.03 4.79 -7.11
C GLU A 44 13.11 4.43 -5.94
N VAL A 45 12.39 3.31 -6.09
CA VAL A 45 11.55 2.76 -5.02
C VAL A 45 11.89 1.31 -4.73
N GLN A 46 11.79 0.94 -3.45
CA GLN A 46 12.01 -0.42 -2.98
C GLN A 46 10.75 -0.92 -2.28
N ILE A 47 9.84 -1.50 -3.07
CA ILE A 47 8.56 -2.03 -2.59
C ILE A 47 8.68 -3.55 -2.46
N GLN A 48 8.23 -4.08 -1.33
CA GLN A 48 8.16 -5.52 -1.07
C GLN A 48 6.72 -5.90 -0.73
N GLY A 49 6.24 -6.97 -1.37
CA GLY A 49 4.93 -7.55 -1.13
C GLY A 49 5.06 -8.98 -0.61
N TYR A 50 4.34 -9.29 0.47
CA TYR A 50 4.35 -10.61 1.09
C TYR A 50 2.94 -11.15 1.23
N ASP A 51 2.80 -12.46 0.98
CA ASP A 51 1.61 -13.23 1.33
C ASP A 51 2.03 -14.67 1.65
N ILE A 52 1.19 -15.39 2.39
CA ILE A 52 1.38 -16.83 2.65
C ILE A 52 0.87 -17.70 1.49
N ASP A 53 -0.01 -17.14 0.66
CA ASP A 53 -0.66 -17.80 -0.47
C ASP A 53 0.09 -17.52 -1.79
N ASP A 54 0.61 -18.58 -2.41
CA ASP A 54 1.36 -18.49 -3.67
C ASP A 54 0.48 -18.09 -4.86
N GLU A 55 -0.81 -18.45 -4.86
CA GLU A 55 -1.72 -18.07 -5.95
C GLU A 55 -2.01 -16.56 -5.89
N VAL A 56 -2.17 -15.99 -4.70
CA VAL A 56 -2.30 -14.53 -4.52
C VAL A 56 -1.05 -13.82 -5.03
N LEU A 57 0.14 -14.34 -4.74
CA LEU A 57 1.40 -13.75 -5.22
C LEU A 57 1.56 -13.85 -6.74
N LYS A 58 1.11 -14.95 -7.35
CA LYS A 58 1.08 -15.12 -8.80
C LYS A 58 0.17 -14.07 -9.45
N MET A 59 -1.03 -13.87 -8.92
CA MET A 59 -1.95 -12.84 -9.37
C MET A 59 -1.37 -11.43 -9.16
N ALA A 60 -0.73 -11.18 -8.02
CA ALA A 60 -0.10 -9.89 -7.72
C ALA A 60 1.00 -9.53 -8.72
N ARG A 61 1.85 -10.50 -9.11
CA ARG A 61 2.87 -10.32 -10.15
C ARG A 61 2.25 -10.01 -11.51
N ALA A 62 1.21 -10.75 -11.90
CA ALA A 62 0.49 -10.50 -13.16
C ALA A 62 -0.13 -9.09 -13.19
N ASN A 63 -0.75 -8.67 -12.08
CA ASN A 63 -1.33 -7.33 -11.96
C ASN A 63 -0.25 -6.23 -11.99
N ALA A 64 0.92 -6.46 -11.38
CA ALA A 64 2.03 -5.52 -11.44
C ALA A 64 2.54 -5.34 -12.87
N ALA A 65 2.64 -6.43 -13.66
CA ALA A 65 3.01 -6.38 -15.06
C ALA A 65 1.98 -5.62 -15.92
N LEU A 66 0.68 -5.87 -15.71
CA LEU A 66 -0.38 -5.12 -16.40
C LEU A 66 -0.37 -3.62 -16.04
N ALA A 67 0.11 -3.28 -14.85
CA ALA A 67 0.26 -1.91 -14.39
C ALA A 67 1.62 -1.27 -14.75
N GLY A 68 2.53 -2.00 -15.41
CA GLY A 68 3.86 -1.52 -15.81
C GLY A 68 4.78 -1.18 -14.64
N VAL A 69 4.74 -1.96 -13.55
CA VAL A 69 5.52 -1.72 -12.32
C VAL A 69 6.12 -2.99 -11.73
N GLU A 70 6.21 -4.06 -12.51
CA GLU A 70 6.74 -5.35 -12.10
C GLU A 70 8.21 -5.30 -11.66
N ASP A 71 9.00 -4.39 -12.23
CA ASP A 71 10.41 -4.16 -11.87
C ASP A 71 10.56 -3.37 -10.55
N LYS A 72 9.51 -2.67 -10.11
CA LYS A 72 9.50 -1.86 -8.89
C LYS A 72 9.08 -2.62 -7.62
N ILE A 73 8.49 -3.81 -7.77
CA ILE A 73 7.89 -4.55 -6.65
C ILE A 73 8.46 -5.97 -6.56
N HIS A 74 9.09 -6.29 -5.43
CA HIS A 74 9.54 -7.65 -5.14
C HIS A 74 8.47 -8.41 -4.34
N PHE A 75 7.89 -9.45 -4.95
CA PHE A 75 6.90 -10.32 -4.30
C PHE A 75 7.53 -11.62 -3.79
N GLN A 76 7.36 -11.92 -2.50
CA GLN A 76 7.90 -13.11 -1.86
C GLN A 76 6.85 -13.81 -0.99
N ARG A 77 6.86 -15.15 -1.00
CA ARG A 77 6.06 -15.94 -0.06
C ARG A 77 6.64 -15.83 1.33
N ARG A 78 5.90 -15.22 2.25
CA ARG A 78 6.33 -15.00 3.63
C ARG A 78 5.14 -14.70 4.52
N ASP A 79 5.12 -15.31 5.69
CA ASP A 79 4.18 -14.97 6.76
C ASP A 79 4.57 -13.64 7.42
N ILE A 80 3.58 -12.80 7.71
CA ILE A 80 3.77 -11.55 8.45
C ILE A 80 4.43 -11.79 9.81
N ILE A 81 4.18 -12.92 10.48
CA ILE A 81 4.81 -13.28 11.77
C ILE A 81 6.33 -13.31 11.64
N ASN A 82 6.84 -13.62 10.45
CA ASN A 82 8.26 -13.66 10.15
C ASN A 82 8.79 -12.32 9.63
N PHE A 83 8.02 -11.23 9.67
CA PHE A 83 8.48 -9.93 9.19
C PHE A 83 9.67 -9.43 10.00
N SER A 84 10.77 -9.18 9.30
CA SER A 84 11.99 -8.60 9.85
C SER A 84 12.73 -7.89 8.73
N SER A 85 13.30 -6.72 9.04
CA SER A 85 14.09 -5.93 8.11
C SER A 85 15.25 -5.26 8.84
N PRO A 86 16.49 -5.31 8.30
CA PRO A 86 17.61 -4.56 8.86
C PRO A 86 17.51 -3.05 8.56
N LYS A 87 16.59 -2.64 7.67
CA LYS A 87 16.37 -1.23 7.31
C LYS A 87 15.57 -0.52 8.40
N LYS A 88 15.72 0.81 8.45
CA LYS A 88 15.00 1.69 9.37
C LYS A 88 14.12 2.67 8.61
N TYR A 89 13.15 3.25 9.29
CA TYR A 89 12.31 4.32 8.76
C TYR A 89 11.47 3.91 7.54
N GLY A 90 11.12 2.62 7.46
CA GLY A 90 10.25 2.08 6.42
C GLY A 90 8.76 2.26 6.73
N PHE A 91 7.96 1.88 5.74
CA PHE A 91 6.51 1.91 5.82
C PHE A 91 5.95 0.51 5.58
N VAL A 92 5.02 0.08 6.43
CA VAL A 92 4.19 -1.09 6.19
C VAL A 92 2.77 -0.60 5.96
N VAL A 93 2.19 -0.96 4.82
CA VAL A 93 0.78 -0.73 4.52
C VAL A 93 0.16 -2.09 4.30
N SER A 94 -0.89 -2.42 5.05
CA SER A 94 -1.54 -3.71 4.95
C SER A 94 -3.04 -3.58 5.14
N ASN A 95 -3.76 -4.51 4.52
CA ASN A 95 -5.18 -4.76 4.73
C ASN A 95 -5.31 -6.18 5.30
N PRO A 96 -4.95 -6.41 6.58
CA PRO A 96 -4.99 -7.75 7.16
C PRO A 96 -6.40 -8.33 7.08
N PRO A 97 -6.57 -9.65 7.14
CA PRO A 97 -7.90 -10.25 7.17
C PRO A 97 -8.73 -9.73 8.38
N TYR A 98 -10.02 -9.51 8.13
CA TYR A 98 -11.05 -9.19 9.12
C TYR A 98 -12.41 -9.68 8.61
N GLY A 99 -13.40 -9.72 9.51
CA GLY A 99 -14.74 -10.20 9.21
C GLY A 99 -14.76 -11.70 8.90
N GLU A 100 -15.62 -12.12 7.98
CA GLU A 100 -15.84 -13.53 7.62
C GLU A 100 -14.64 -14.20 6.93
N ARG A 101 -13.60 -13.43 6.55
CA ARG A 101 -12.41 -13.95 5.86
C ARG A 101 -11.55 -14.87 6.73
N LEU A 102 -11.65 -14.73 8.05
CA LEU A 102 -11.10 -15.68 9.02
C LEU A 102 -12.26 -16.20 9.86
N SER A 103 -12.68 -17.44 9.60
CA SER A 103 -13.80 -18.08 10.32
C SER A 103 -13.46 -18.38 11.79
N ASP A 104 -12.18 -18.31 12.17
CA ASP A 104 -11.70 -18.59 13.52
C ASP A 104 -11.26 -17.31 14.25
N LYS A 105 -12.06 -16.90 15.23
CA LYS A 105 -11.78 -15.76 16.11
C LYS A 105 -10.40 -15.88 16.79
N LYS A 106 -9.96 -17.09 17.18
CA LYS A 106 -8.65 -17.29 17.83
C LYS A 106 -7.50 -16.99 16.88
N GLN A 107 -7.60 -17.42 15.62
CA GLN A 107 -6.59 -17.11 14.61
C GLN A 107 -6.50 -15.60 14.36
N MET A 108 -7.65 -14.92 14.30
CA MET A 108 -7.68 -13.47 14.20
C MET A 108 -7.02 -12.79 15.41
N GLU A 109 -7.34 -13.21 16.64
CA GLU A 109 -6.69 -12.66 17.85
C GLU A 109 -5.17 -12.89 17.83
N MET A 110 -4.70 -14.08 17.46
CA MET A 110 -3.27 -14.40 17.37
C MET A 110 -2.55 -13.57 16.31
N LEU A 111 -3.17 -13.36 15.15
CA LEU A 111 -2.62 -12.53 14.09
C LEU A 111 -2.41 -11.09 14.57
N TYR A 112 -3.44 -10.47 15.16
CA TYR A 112 -3.35 -9.08 15.63
C TYR A 112 -2.39 -8.92 16.82
N ARG A 113 -2.25 -9.94 17.69
CA ARG A 113 -1.19 -9.97 18.70
C ARG A 113 0.20 -10.02 18.09
N SER A 114 0.39 -10.83 17.05
CA SER A 114 1.67 -10.94 16.33
C SER A 114 2.03 -9.62 15.65
N ILE A 115 1.06 -8.94 15.03
CA ILE A 115 1.23 -7.57 14.52
C ILE A 115 1.70 -6.63 15.64
N GLY A 116 1.09 -6.71 16.82
CA GLY A 116 1.50 -5.94 17.99
C GLY A 116 2.95 -6.18 18.40
N GLN A 117 3.44 -7.41 18.29
CA GLN A 117 4.84 -7.74 18.57
C GLN A 117 5.77 -7.16 17.49
N ILE A 118 5.42 -7.31 16.21
CA ILE A 118 6.17 -6.76 15.08
C ILE A 118 6.31 -5.23 15.19
N LEU A 119 5.23 -4.53 15.56
CA LEU A 119 5.25 -3.08 15.80
C LEU A 119 6.28 -2.68 16.86
N LYS A 120 6.45 -3.49 17.91
CA LYS A 120 7.41 -3.21 19.00
C LYS A 120 8.84 -3.45 18.57
N GLU A 121 9.07 -4.50 17.79
CA GLU A 121 10.40 -4.87 17.29
C GLU A 121 10.91 -3.92 16.18
N ASN A 122 10.01 -3.13 15.57
CA ASN A 122 10.32 -2.23 14.45
C ASN A 122 9.93 -0.78 14.79
N ASP A 123 10.46 -0.24 15.90
CA ASP A 123 10.12 1.08 16.47
C ASP A 123 10.31 2.29 15.53
N THR A 124 11.21 2.20 14.56
CA THR A 124 11.44 3.23 13.53
C THR A 124 10.49 3.14 12.34
N TRP A 125 9.75 2.05 12.19
CA TRP A 125 8.85 1.84 11.05
C TRP A 125 7.46 2.41 11.33
N SER A 126 6.82 2.93 10.29
CA SER A 126 5.43 3.38 10.37
C SER A 126 4.49 2.34 9.74
N PHE A 127 3.42 2.00 10.44
CA PHE A 127 2.47 0.98 10.02
C PHE A 127 1.08 1.59 9.80
N PHE A 128 0.47 1.22 8.68
CA PHE A 128 -0.86 1.64 8.25
C PHE A 128 -1.69 0.39 8.00
N LEU A 129 -2.63 0.12 8.90
CA LEU A 129 -3.43 -1.11 8.89
C LEU A 129 -4.89 -0.75 8.62
N LEU A 130 -5.42 -1.21 7.48
CA LEU A 130 -6.85 -1.13 7.19
C LEU A 130 -7.54 -2.35 7.80
N SER A 131 -8.44 -2.13 8.76
CA SER A 131 -9.14 -3.23 9.43
C SER A 131 -10.57 -2.88 9.84
N GLY A 132 -11.48 -3.83 9.65
CA GLY A 132 -12.83 -3.82 10.21
C GLY A 132 -12.96 -4.59 11.52
N TYR A 133 -11.87 -5.11 12.07
CA TYR A 133 -11.91 -5.88 13.32
C TYR A 133 -12.02 -4.94 14.52
N GLU A 134 -13.15 -4.98 15.21
CA GLU A 134 -13.46 -4.04 16.31
C GLU A 134 -12.45 -4.11 17.46
N GLU A 135 -11.92 -5.30 17.74
CA GLU A 135 -10.96 -5.56 18.81
C GLU A 135 -9.49 -5.41 18.34
N ALA A 136 -9.24 -4.90 17.13
CA ALA A 136 -7.91 -4.81 16.53
C ALA A 136 -6.89 -4.13 17.44
N GLN A 137 -7.20 -2.92 17.93
CA GLN A 137 -6.27 -2.16 18.77
C GLN A 137 -6.01 -2.84 20.13
N LYS A 138 -7.00 -3.54 20.67
CA LYS A 138 -6.87 -4.30 21.92
C LYS A 138 -5.94 -5.49 21.73
N MET A 139 -6.12 -6.25 20.65
CA MET A 139 -5.28 -7.41 20.34
C MET A 139 -3.86 -7.01 19.93
N ILE A 140 -3.70 -5.90 19.22
CA ILE A 140 -2.39 -5.27 18.94
C ILE A 140 -1.72 -4.82 20.25
N GLY A 141 -2.49 -4.49 21.28
CA GLY A 141 -1.96 -4.02 22.57
C GLY A 141 -1.39 -2.59 22.52
N LYS A 142 -1.72 -1.82 21.47
CA LYS A 142 -1.30 -0.42 21.29
C LYS A 142 -2.44 0.39 20.67
N LYS A 143 -2.72 1.57 21.22
CA LYS A 143 -3.62 2.54 20.57
C LYS A 143 -2.93 3.14 19.34
N ALA A 144 -3.64 3.25 18.22
CA ALA A 144 -3.12 3.91 17.03
C ALA A 144 -2.93 5.41 17.31
N ASP A 145 -1.86 5.99 16.76
CA ASP A 145 -1.57 7.42 16.88
C ASP A 145 -2.62 8.26 16.14
N LYS A 146 -3.13 7.71 15.03
CA LYS A 146 -4.29 8.24 14.31
C LYS A 146 -5.17 7.09 13.85
N ASN A 147 -6.46 7.37 13.77
CA ASN A 147 -7.43 6.47 13.17
C ASN A 147 -8.38 7.26 12.26
N ARG A 148 -8.64 6.75 11.06
CA ARG A 148 -9.62 7.31 10.12
C ARG A 148 -10.65 6.25 9.76
N LYS A 149 -11.93 6.56 9.94
CA LYS A 149 -13.03 5.70 9.48
C LYS A 149 -13.06 5.70 7.96
N ILE A 150 -13.04 4.50 7.36
CA ILE A 150 -13.11 4.27 5.91
C ILE A 150 -14.16 3.18 5.66
N TYR A 151 -14.89 3.25 4.55
CA TYR A 151 -15.76 2.17 4.12
C TYR A 151 -15.08 1.35 3.04
N ASN A 152 -14.96 0.04 3.25
CA ASN A 152 -14.50 -0.90 2.24
C ASN A 152 -15.72 -1.68 1.73
N GLY A 153 -16.31 -1.20 0.63
CA GLY A 153 -17.67 -1.57 0.24
C GLY A 153 -18.68 -1.17 1.33
N MET A 154 -19.53 -2.10 1.73
CA MET A 154 -20.51 -1.89 2.82
C MET A 154 -19.91 -2.04 4.23
N MET A 155 -18.64 -2.46 4.34
CA MET A 155 -18.02 -2.70 5.64
C MET A 155 -17.41 -1.42 6.21
N LYS A 156 -17.78 -1.10 7.45
CA LYS A 156 -17.12 -0.06 8.23
C LYS A 156 -15.74 -0.56 8.66
N THR A 157 -14.71 0.14 8.24
CA THR A 157 -13.32 -0.14 8.56
C THR A 157 -12.63 1.09 9.12
N TYR A 158 -11.42 0.89 9.61
CA TYR A 158 -10.56 1.91 10.16
C TYR A 158 -9.16 1.76 9.57
N LEU A 159 -8.59 2.88 9.14
CA LEU A 159 -7.16 2.97 8.83
C LEU A 159 -6.42 3.40 10.09
N TYR A 160 -5.87 2.41 10.80
CA TYR A 160 -5.04 2.61 11.97
C TYR A 160 -3.63 3.00 11.56
N GLN A 161 -3.11 4.08 12.13
CA GLN A 161 -1.77 4.60 11.84
C GLN A 161 -0.93 4.51 13.12
N TYR A 162 0.16 3.77 13.03
CA TYR A 162 1.17 3.62 14.09
C TYR A 162 2.47 4.22 13.56
N MET A 163 2.84 5.40 14.03
CA MET A 163 3.97 6.16 13.52
C MET A 163 5.26 5.69 14.19
N GLY A 164 6.27 5.39 13.36
CA GLY A 164 7.61 5.08 13.83
C GLY A 164 8.35 6.33 14.31
N ILE A 165 9.44 6.10 15.04
CA ILE A 165 10.39 7.15 15.42
C ILE A 165 10.96 7.78 14.14
N LYS A 166 10.90 9.10 14.04
CA LYS A 166 11.40 9.83 12.87
C LYS A 166 12.94 9.76 12.80
N PRO A 167 13.52 9.78 11.59
CA PRO A 167 14.96 9.93 11.44
C PRO A 167 15.43 11.26 12.06
N PRO A 168 16.68 11.32 12.55
CA PRO A 168 17.27 12.57 13.00
C PRO A 168 17.24 13.59 11.85
N ARG A 169 17.02 14.86 12.19
CA ARG A 169 17.04 15.94 11.19
C ARG A 169 18.40 15.95 10.49
N ARG A 170 18.42 15.89 9.16
CA ARG A 170 19.66 16.06 8.39
C ARG A 170 20.24 17.46 8.68
N PRO A 171 21.56 17.59 8.90
CA PRO A 171 22.20 18.90 9.00
C PRO A 171 21.97 19.70 7.71
N ALA A 172 21.80 21.03 7.83
CA ALA A 172 21.45 21.92 6.73
C ALA A 172 22.44 21.98 5.54
N LYS A 173 23.56 21.25 5.59
CA LYS A 173 24.63 21.33 4.58
C LYS A 173 24.44 20.42 3.35
N ASP A 174 23.51 19.47 3.39
CA ASP A 174 23.29 18.51 2.29
C ASP A 174 22.11 18.86 1.36
N GLN A 175 21.56 20.08 1.47
CA GLN A 175 20.45 20.55 0.60
C GLN A 175 20.93 21.35 -0.63
N GLN A 176 22.25 21.42 -0.86
CA GLN A 176 22.86 22.07 -2.02
C GLN A 176 23.80 21.10 -2.72
N LYS A 177 23.26 20.05 -3.33
CA LYS A 177 23.91 19.32 -4.41
C LYS A 177 22.86 18.87 -5.41
#